data_AF-A0A7J3JAX0-F1
#
_entry.id   AF-A0A7J3JAX0-F1
#
_cell.length_a   1.000
_cell.length_b   1.000
_cell.length_c   1.000
_cell.angle_alpha   90.00
_cell.angle_beta   90.00
_cell.angle_gamma   90.00
#
_symmetry.space_group_name_H-M   'P 1'
#
loop_
_entity.id
_entity.type
_entity.pdbx_description
1 polymer ?
#
loop_
_entity_poly.entity_id
_entity_poly.type
_entity_poly.pdbx_seq_one_letter_code
_entity_poly.pdbx_strand_id
1 'polypeptide(L)'
;MDEKDTFVYRGSKVTGGWGKGVVVAVGDETEFGKILKERWGQTNIAFPPLVRAKYLALLVFLLPPIVAIGYYVNLAVAGLVFAGSAFLFLFLQNSALFHYFVVLKEIKELERKKIHLQDQTALDKLSQVDVVCFDKTGVLTSRELSVKAIHYLDSAPELDAFASSEGTFGLTNLACALCNDVIVPERVNQSSPIDRALISFAEKNGVRLKDLLGEYRRIYQKPFESEDRYMVSGFATGDKKLFFVKGDPEIIRKMCKTYAKQSGEVENFDLDAVSKFRFKTTSLDSSGDRTIALAYSSGNSGKLPAEFTFLCIVQFENSLRPNAREIVEALRAEGIRSVIVTGDRPETALKISKATAIDDSDYSLMGRVFDQMGFSEIARQSEYISVYSRMLPSQKATLVRMLQRRNKAVVMVGDGANDTVALKVADVGISFSENSSPFAKRVSKILITDLIDILTVIRSARGVKSRLKSIFLLRSLLLASMAIFLYYAALNLLFG
;
A
#
# COMPACT_ATOMS: atom_id res chain seq x y z
N MET A 1 -9.68 34.39 0.09
CA MET A 1 -8.62 33.69 -0.67
C MET A 1 -9.09 33.70 -2.10
N ASP A 2 -8.50 34.54 -2.93
CA ASP A 2 -8.88 34.65 -4.33
C ASP A 2 -8.44 33.40 -5.10
N GLU A 3 -9.27 32.93 -6.02
CA GLU A 3 -9.07 31.77 -6.90
C GLU A 3 -7.84 31.85 -7.84
N LYS A 4 -7.02 32.91 -7.75
CA LYS A 4 -5.89 33.18 -8.64
C LYS A 4 -4.51 32.86 -8.06
N ASP A 5 -4.39 32.57 -6.77
CA ASP A 5 -3.08 32.29 -6.15
C ASP A 5 -2.70 30.81 -6.25
N THR A 6 -1.54 30.53 -6.83
CA THR A 6 -1.01 29.16 -6.98
C THR A 6 -0.02 28.85 -5.84
N PHE A 7 -0.33 27.85 -5.02
CA PHE A 7 0.48 27.46 -3.87
C PHE A 7 1.25 26.17 -4.12
N VAL A 8 2.48 26.09 -3.59
CA VAL A 8 3.28 24.85 -3.53
C VAL A 8 3.34 24.41 -2.07
N TYR A 9 2.88 23.20 -1.78
CA TYR A 9 2.78 22.68 -0.42
C TYR A 9 4.04 21.92 -0.01
N ARG A 10 4.40 22.03 1.28
CA ARG A 10 5.48 21.24 1.88
C ARG A 10 5.19 19.74 1.71
N GLY A 11 6.13 19.00 1.11
CA GLY A 11 6.00 17.57 0.83
C GLY A 11 5.69 17.24 -0.64
N SER A 12 5.38 18.23 -1.48
CA SER A 12 5.23 18.06 -2.92
C SER A 12 6.59 17.86 -3.62
N LYS A 13 6.59 17.11 -4.73
CA LYS A 13 7.77 16.89 -5.59
C LYS A 13 7.58 17.65 -6.91
N VAL A 14 8.58 18.45 -7.31
CA VAL A 14 8.62 19.07 -8.64
C VAL A 14 8.97 17.99 -9.66
N THR A 15 8.07 17.74 -10.61
CA THR A 15 8.25 16.71 -11.65
C THR A 15 8.83 17.27 -12.95
N GLY A 16 8.83 18.59 -13.13
CA GLY A 16 9.41 19.28 -14.28
C GLY A 16 9.26 20.81 -14.17
N GLY A 17 10.02 21.54 -14.99
CA GLY A 17 10.03 23.01 -15.02
C GLY A 17 10.87 23.67 -13.91
N TRP A 18 10.80 25.00 -13.85
CA TRP A 18 11.40 25.83 -12.80
C TRP A 18 10.46 26.98 -12.43
N GLY A 19 10.57 27.48 -11.20
CA GLY A 19 9.75 28.58 -10.72
C GLY A 19 10.36 29.26 -9.49
N LYS A 20 9.88 30.44 -9.16
CA LYS A 20 10.21 31.17 -7.93
C LYS A 20 8.91 31.53 -7.21
N GLY A 21 8.95 31.55 -5.89
CA GLY A 21 7.79 31.88 -5.07
C GLY A 21 8.22 32.39 -3.70
N VAL A 22 7.26 32.97 -2.97
CA VAL A 22 7.47 33.45 -1.60
C VAL A 22 7.11 32.34 -0.62
N VAL A 23 7.98 32.10 0.36
CA VAL A 23 7.70 31.14 1.43
C VAL A 23 6.67 31.76 2.38
N VAL A 24 5.44 31.27 2.35
CA VAL A 24 4.33 31.78 3.18
C VAL A 24 4.21 31.08 4.53
N ALA A 25 4.81 29.90 4.70
CA ALA A 25 4.83 29.15 5.95
C ALA A 25 6.07 28.23 6.02
N VAL A 26 6.60 28.03 7.23
CA VAL A 26 7.76 27.15 7.50
C VAL A 26 7.47 26.19 8.65
N GLY A 27 8.20 25.06 8.68
CA GLY A 27 8.12 24.12 9.80
C GLY A 27 6.69 23.66 10.10
N ASP A 28 6.29 23.76 11.36
CA ASP A 28 4.99 23.31 11.86
C ASP A 28 3.82 24.22 11.48
N GLU A 29 4.09 25.40 10.90
CA GLU A 29 3.06 26.33 10.45
C GLU A 29 2.58 26.04 9.02
N THR A 30 3.28 25.19 8.27
CA THR A 30 2.77 24.74 6.97
C THR A 30 1.50 23.89 7.17
N GLU A 31 0.61 23.84 6.18
CA GLU A 31 -0.57 22.96 6.24
C GLU A 31 -0.18 21.51 6.59
N PHE A 32 0.91 21.02 6.02
CA PHE A 32 1.47 19.71 6.36
C PHE A 32 2.05 19.64 7.79
N GLY A 33 2.66 20.73 8.27
CA GLY A 33 3.22 20.83 9.63
C GLY A 33 2.15 20.88 10.71
N LYS A 34 1.04 21.58 10.47
CA LYS A 34 -0.13 21.63 11.37
C LYS A 34 -0.71 20.24 11.60
N ILE A 35 -0.79 19.43 10.55
CA ILE A 35 -1.21 18.01 10.64
C ILE A 35 -0.26 17.21 11.52
N LEU A 36 1.05 17.50 11.49
CA LEU A 36 2.06 16.80 12.30
C LEU A 36 2.15 17.29 13.75
N LYS A 37 1.76 18.55 14.03
CA LYS A 37 1.89 19.22 15.32
C LYS A 37 1.08 18.60 16.46
N GLU A 38 0.03 17.83 16.16
CA GLU A 38 -0.60 16.95 17.15
C GLU A 38 0.45 15.96 17.68
N ARG A 39 0.95 16.23 18.90
CA ARG A 39 1.95 15.44 19.62
C ARG A 39 1.53 13.98 19.66
N TRP A 40 2.25 13.14 18.93
CA TRP A 40 2.28 11.71 19.21
C TRP A 40 3.47 11.42 20.10
N GLY A 41 3.21 10.86 21.27
CA GLY A 41 4.24 10.15 22.02
C GLY A 41 4.37 8.77 21.41
N GLN A 42 5.49 8.46 20.76
CA GLN A 42 5.89 7.06 20.66
C GLN A 42 5.91 6.54 22.10
N THR A 43 4.97 5.65 22.44
CA THR A 43 4.92 5.06 23.78
C THR A 43 6.08 4.07 23.86
N ASN A 44 7.23 4.56 24.31
CA ASN A 44 8.33 3.69 24.68
C ASN A 44 7.89 2.81 25.85
N ILE A 45 8.26 1.53 25.81
CA ILE A 45 8.02 0.67 26.97
C ILE A 45 8.97 1.09 28.06
N ALA A 46 8.43 1.78 29.06
CA ALA A 46 9.10 1.86 30.33
C ALA A 46 8.90 0.53 31.06
N PHE A 47 9.97 0.00 31.65
CA PHE A 47 9.85 -1.08 32.60
C PHE A 47 8.92 -0.59 33.74
N PRO A 48 7.78 -1.26 33.98
CA PRO A 48 6.83 -0.77 34.96
C PRO A 48 7.42 -0.91 36.38
N PRO A 49 7.06 -0.02 37.32
CA PRO A 49 7.55 -0.12 38.70
C PRO A 49 7.16 -1.48 39.30
N LEU A 50 8.10 -2.12 40.00
CA LEU A 50 7.92 -3.43 40.62
C LEU A 50 6.82 -3.41 41.70
N VAL A 51 6.77 -2.33 42.48
CA VAL A 51 5.81 -2.14 43.58
C VAL A 51 4.96 -0.91 43.29
N ARG A 52 3.64 -1.04 43.46
CA ARG A 52 2.70 0.10 43.43
C ARG A 52 2.07 0.25 44.81
N ALA A 53 1.96 1.49 45.30
CA ALA A 53 1.42 1.78 46.63
C ALA A 53 0.05 1.13 46.87
N LYS A 54 -0.81 1.08 45.85
CA LYS A 54 -2.12 0.41 45.93
C LYS A 54 -2.07 -1.08 46.24
N TYR A 55 -0.98 -1.76 45.91
CA TYR A 55 -0.80 -3.19 46.22
C TYR A 55 -0.27 -3.40 47.65
N LEU A 56 0.43 -2.41 48.23
CA LEU A 56 0.89 -2.48 49.62
C LEU A 56 -0.29 -2.46 50.61
N ALA A 57 -1.32 -1.66 50.34
CA ALA A 57 -2.54 -1.64 51.15
C ALA A 57 -3.24 -3.00 51.21
N LEU A 58 -3.09 -3.84 50.18
CA LEU A 58 -3.69 -5.15 50.12
C LEU A 58 -2.93 -6.22 50.91
N LEU A 59 -1.68 -5.96 51.32
CA LEU A 59 -0.93 -6.85 52.21
C LEU A 59 -1.56 -6.93 53.61
N VAL A 60 -2.38 -5.94 53.99
CA VAL A 60 -3.14 -5.98 55.25
C VAL A 60 -4.03 -7.24 55.32
N PHE A 61 -4.55 -7.72 54.18
CA PHE A 61 -5.35 -8.95 54.14
C PHE A 61 -4.56 -10.23 54.45
N LEU A 62 -3.23 -10.20 54.35
CA LEU A 62 -2.35 -11.32 54.69
C LEU A 62 -1.99 -11.33 56.18
N LEU A 63 -2.15 -10.21 56.91
CA LEU A 63 -1.73 -10.12 58.31
C LEU A 63 -2.51 -11.07 59.26
N PRO A 64 -3.85 -11.17 59.22
CA PRO A 64 -4.59 -12.02 60.15
C PRO A 64 -4.17 -13.50 60.16
N PRO A 65 -4.07 -14.21 59.02
CA PRO A 65 -3.65 -15.61 59.03
C PRO A 65 -2.19 -15.78 59.48
N ILE A 66 -1.34 -14.80 59.20
CA ILE A 66 0.08 -14.84 59.53
C ILE A 66 0.33 -14.62 61.02
N VAL A 67 -0.41 -13.71 61.65
CA VAL A 67 -0.36 -13.51 63.11
C VAL A 67 -0.83 -14.76 63.84
N ALA A 68 -1.90 -15.41 63.36
CA ALA A 68 -2.36 -16.69 63.90
C ALA A 68 -1.27 -17.77 63.80
N ILE A 69 -0.67 -17.96 62.62
CA ILE A 69 0.44 -18.91 62.43
C ILE A 69 1.63 -18.59 63.35
N GLY A 70 1.99 -17.31 63.51
CA GLY A 70 3.10 -16.88 64.36
C GLY A 70 2.89 -17.12 65.84
N TYR A 71 1.64 -17.07 66.32
CA TYR A 71 1.29 -17.36 67.70
C TYR A 71 1.47 -18.84 68.05
N TYR A 72 1.07 -19.76 67.16
CA TYR A 72 1.07 -21.20 67.44
C TYR A 72 2.35 -21.93 67.04
N VAL A 73 3.11 -21.42 66.06
CA VAL A 73 4.33 -22.09 65.56
C VAL A 73 5.59 -21.42 66.11
N ASN A 74 5.98 -20.30 65.49
CA ASN A 74 7.13 -19.48 65.88
C ASN A 74 7.10 -18.18 65.06
N LEU A 75 7.44 -17.05 65.68
CA LEU A 75 7.51 -15.74 65.03
C LEU A 75 8.49 -15.71 63.85
N ALA A 76 9.64 -16.40 63.93
CA ALA A 76 10.62 -16.45 62.84
C ALA A 76 10.08 -17.16 61.59
N VAL A 77 9.36 -18.26 61.78
CA VAL A 77 8.75 -19.02 60.69
C VAL A 77 7.60 -18.22 60.05
N ALA A 78 6.75 -17.59 60.87
CA ALA A 78 5.69 -16.71 60.37
C ALA A 78 6.24 -15.49 59.61
N GLY A 79 7.37 -14.93 60.05
CA GLY A 79 8.08 -13.85 59.34
C GLY A 79 8.57 -14.27 57.95
N LEU A 80 9.13 -15.47 57.82
CA LEU A 80 9.55 -16.01 56.51
C LEU A 80 8.36 -16.28 55.58
N VAL A 81 7.28 -16.87 56.12
CA VAL A 81 6.03 -17.10 55.37
C VAL A 81 5.41 -15.77 54.92
N PHE A 82 5.44 -14.73 55.76
CA PHE A 82 5.00 -13.38 55.41
C PHE A 82 5.84 -12.80 54.28
N ALA A 83 7.17 -12.81 54.40
CA ALA A 83 8.05 -12.25 53.39
C ALA A 83 7.85 -12.94 52.03
N GLY A 84 7.78 -14.28 52.00
CA GLY A 84 7.57 -15.05 50.78
C GLY A 84 6.19 -14.82 50.15
N SER A 85 5.13 -14.89 50.94
CA SER A 85 3.75 -14.68 50.46
C SER A 85 3.51 -13.23 50.03
N ALA A 86 4.03 -12.24 50.76
CA ALA A 86 3.94 -10.83 50.38
C ALA A 86 4.69 -10.55 49.08
N PHE A 87 5.89 -11.11 48.89
CA PHE A 87 6.63 -11.00 47.64
C PHE A 87 5.85 -11.62 46.47
N LEU A 88 5.37 -12.85 46.63
CA LEU A 88 4.61 -13.54 45.59
C LEU A 88 3.31 -12.80 45.26
N PHE A 89 2.61 -12.27 46.27
CA PHE A 89 1.40 -11.47 46.12
C PHE A 89 1.68 -10.19 45.30
N LEU A 90 2.68 -9.40 45.69
CA LEU A 90 3.06 -8.18 44.98
C LEU A 90 3.46 -8.45 43.53
N PHE A 91 4.24 -9.51 43.30
CA PHE A 91 4.66 -9.92 41.96
C PHE A 91 3.46 -10.34 41.11
N LEU A 92 2.64 -11.29 41.58
CA LEU A 92 1.48 -11.80 40.85
C LEU A 92 0.41 -10.73 40.62
N GLN A 93 0.31 -9.71 41.46
CA GLN A 93 -0.67 -8.64 41.27
C GLN A 93 -0.25 -7.60 40.22
N ASN A 94 1.04 -7.52 39.90
CA ASN A 94 1.56 -6.53 38.96
C ASN A 94 1.27 -6.91 37.49
N SER A 95 0.06 -6.58 37.01
CA SER A 95 -0.35 -6.89 35.63
C SER A 95 0.47 -6.21 34.54
N ALA A 96 1.06 -5.05 34.85
CA ALA A 96 1.88 -4.30 33.91
C ALA A 96 3.18 -5.04 33.58
N LEU A 97 3.79 -5.75 34.55
CA LEU A 97 4.99 -6.56 34.31
C LEU A 97 4.72 -7.70 33.32
N PHE A 98 3.62 -8.45 33.51
CA PHE A 98 3.28 -9.53 32.58
C PHE A 98 2.94 -8.99 31.18
N HIS A 99 2.23 -7.86 31.11
CA HIS A 99 1.98 -7.18 29.85
C HIS A 99 3.28 -6.81 29.13
N TYR A 100 4.21 -6.17 29.85
CA TYR A 100 5.53 -5.79 29.37
C TYR A 100 6.26 -6.98 28.73
N PHE A 101 6.40 -8.10 29.45
CA PHE A 101 7.16 -9.26 28.95
C PHE A 101 6.49 -9.95 27.75
N VAL A 102 5.17 -10.10 27.75
CA VAL A 102 4.45 -10.73 26.64
C VAL A 102 4.56 -9.88 25.38
N VAL A 103 4.36 -8.56 25.50
CA VAL A 103 4.46 -7.63 24.36
C VAL A 103 5.90 -7.55 23.85
N LEU A 104 6.90 -7.47 24.72
CA LEU A 104 8.31 -7.47 24.31
C LEU A 104 8.73 -8.72 23.56
N LYS A 105 8.27 -9.88 24.02
CA LYS A 105 8.51 -11.13 23.32
C LYS A 105 7.90 -11.07 21.92
N GLU A 106 6.66 -10.59 21.80
CA GLU A 106 5.99 -10.50 20.50
C GLU A 106 6.65 -9.51 19.55
N ILE A 107 7.07 -8.33 20.04
CA ILE A 107 7.78 -7.34 19.23
C ILE A 107 9.05 -7.94 18.65
N LYS A 108 9.84 -8.67 19.45
CA LYS A 108 11.05 -9.36 18.97
C LYS A 108 10.75 -10.43 17.91
N GLU A 109 9.65 -11.16 18.04
CA GLU A 109 9.24 -12.15 17.02
C GLU A 109 8.79 -11.47 15.72
N LEU A 110 8.09 -10.34 15.79
CA LEU A 110 7.68 -9.56 14.62
C LEU A 110 8.89 -8.91 13.93
N GLU A 111 9.86 -8.38 14.68
CA GLU A 111 11.10 -7.82 14.13
C GLU A 111 11.92 -8.88 13.38
N ARG A 112 11.97 -10.12 13.87
CA ARG A 112 12.61 -11.24 13.14
C ARG A 112 11.95 -11.53 11.79
N LYS A 113 10.65 -11.24 11.67
CA LYS A 113 9.90 -11.34 10.41
C LYS A 113 9.99 -10.06 9.57
N LYS A 114 10.90 -9.13 9.90
CA LYS A 114 11.04 -7.82 9.25
C LYS A 114 9.79 -6.94 9.33
N ILE A 115 8.98 -7.13 10.38
CA ILE A 115 7.84 -6.27 10.70
C ILE A 115 8.24 -5.39 11.87
N HIS A 116 8.21 -4.07 11.67
CA HIS A 116 8.67 -3.12 12.69
C HIS A 116 7.50 -2.38 13.31
N LEU A 117 7.31 -2.53 14.63
CA LEU A 117 6.35 -1.75 15.40
C LEU A 117 6.99 -0.47 15.91
N GLN A 118 6.48 0.67 15.46
CA GLN A 118 6.86 2.00 15.97
C GLN A 118 6.04 2.39 17.19
N ASP A 119 4.77 1.97 17.24
CA ASP A 119 3.85 2.20 18.35
C ASP A 119 3.23 0.88 18.78
N GLN A 120 3.34 0.56 20.05
CA GLN A 120 2.96 -0.74 20.60
C GLN A 120 1.50 -0.81 21.01
N THR A 121 0.88 0.35 21.23
CA THR A 121 -0.57 0.44 21.41
C THR A 121 -1.32 -0.09 20.18
N ALA A 122 -0.61 -0.20 19.04
CA ALA A 122 -1.12 -0.84 17.85
C ALA A 122 -1.51 -2.30 18.07
N LEU A 123 -0.80 -3.08 18.89
CA LEU A 123 -1.17 -4.48 19.16
C LEU A 123 -2.53 -4.57 19.86
N ASP A 124 -2.80 -3.68 20.81
CA ASP A 124 -4.08 -3.67 21.52
C ASP A 124 -5.24 -3.33 20.58
N LYS A 125 -5.04 -2.34 19.70
CA LYS A 125 -6.03 -1.91 18.70
C LYS A 125 -6.25 -2.95 17.60
N LEU A 126 -5.18 -3.56 17.07
CA LEU A 126 -5.26 -4.61 16.06
C LEU A 126 -6.01 -5.85 16.54
N SER A 127 -5.96 -6.16 17.84
CA SER A 127 -6.69 -7.29 18.40
C SER A 127 -8.22 -7.19 18.25
N GLN A 128 -8.73 -6.00 17.92
CA GLN A 128 -10.15 -5.68 17.77
C GLN A 128 -10.47 -5.07 16.40
N VAL A 129 -9.58 -5.20 15.42
CA VAL A 129 -9.79 -4.62 14.09
C VAL A 129 -11.08 -5.11 13.44
N ASP A 130 -11.86 -4.16 12.91
CA ASP A 130 -13.09 -4.44 12.17
C ASP A 130 -12.94 -4.14 10.67
N VAL A 131 -12.18 -3.10 10.33
CA VAL A 131 -12.07 -2.58 8.97
C VAL A 131 -10.61 -2.27 8.61
N VAL A 132 -10.20 -2.71 7.43
CA VAL A 132 -8.92 -2.33 6.81
C VAL A 132 -9.21 -1.50 5.56
N CYS A 133 -8.83 -0.22 5.63
CA CYS A 133 -8.85 0.69 4.50
C CYS A 133 -7.52 0.61 3.75
N PHE A 134 -7.56 0.26 2.47
CA PHE A 134 -6.41 0.22 1.58
C PHE A 134 -6.41 1.43 0.67
N ASP A 135 -5.28 2.13 0.58
CA ASP A 135 -5.01 2.90 -0.64
C ASP A 135 -4.84 1.95 -1.83
N LYS A 136 -5.05 2.45 -3.04
CA LYS A 136 -4.94 1.65 -4.26
C LYS A 136 -3.50 1.64 -4.78
N THR A 137 -2.93 2.82 -5.03
CA THR A 137 -1.69 2.96 -5.81
C THR A 137 -0.48 2.68 -4.93
N GLY A 138 0.27 1.62 -5.24
CA GLY A 138 1.47 1.26 -4.49
C GLY A 138 1.19 0.47 -3.20
N VAL A 139 -0.09 0.30 -2.83
CA VAL A 139 -0.54 -0.64 -1.79
C VAL A 139 -1.15 -1.89 -2.41
N LEU A 140 -2.33 -1.82 -3.03
CA LEU A 140 -2.95 -2.98 -3.71
C LEU A 140 -2.36 -3.23 -5.10
N THR A 141 -1.97 -2.16 -5.79
CA THR A 141 -1.23 -2.26 -7.06
C THR A 141 0.26 -2.09 -6.84
N SER A 142 1.07 -2.68 -7.69
CA SER A 142 2.47 -2.27 -7.82
C SER A 142 2.52 -0.82 -8.35
N ARG A 143 3.68 -0.16 -8.18
CA ARG A 143 3.97 1.11 -8.87
C ARG A 143 4.51 0.91 -10.28
N GLU A 144 4.66 -0.35 -10.68
CA GLU A 144 5.25 -0.74 -11.94
C GLU A 144 4.12 -1.02 -12.93
N LEU A 145 4.11 -0.26 -14.02
CA LEU A 145 3.23 -0.55 -15.15
C LEU A 145 3.69 -1.84 -15.81
N SER A 146 2.73 -2.60 -16.32
CA SER A 146 3.00 -3.74 -17.19
C SER A 146 2.18 -3.63 -18.46
N VAL A 147 2.68 -4.22 -19.54
CA VAL A 147 1.92 -4.36 -20.79
C VAL A 147 0.88 -5.45 -20.58
N LYS A 148 -0.39 -5.07 -20.67
CA LYS A 148 -1.54 -5.97 -20.57
C LYS A 148 -1.83 -6.67 -21.89
N ALA A 149 -1.86 -5.89 -22.97
CA ALA A 149 -2.23 -6.36 -24.30
C ALA A 149 -1.66 -5.45 -25.39
N ILE A 150 -1.52 -6.01 -26.59
CA ILE A 150 -1.16 -5.30 -27.81
C ILE A 150 -2.30 -5.41 -28.79
N HIS A 151 -2.75 -4.25 -29.28
CA HIS A 151 -3.90 -4.14 -30.16
C HIS A 151 -3.43 -3.69 -31.54
N TYR A 152 -3.41 -4.62 -32.49
CA TYR A 152 -3.28 -4.29 -33.91
C TYR A 152 -4.59 -3.67 -34.42
N LEU A 153 -4.55 -2.99 -35.57
CA LEU A 153 -5.73 -2.29 -36.07
C LEU A 153 -6.80 -3.26 -36.63
N ASP A 154 -6.35 -4.37 -37.21
CA ASP A 154 -7.14 -5.42 -37.84
C ASP A 154 -7.65 -6.50 -36.86
N SER A 155 -7.06 -6.60 -35.66
CA SER A 155 -7.51 -7.58 -34.66
C SER A 155 -8.84 -7.19 -34.01
N ALA A 156 -9.64 -8.18 -33.60
CA ALA A 156 -10.83 -7.93 -32.79
C ALA A 156 -10.42 -7.37 -31.40
N PRO A 157 -11.29 -6.60 -30.71
CA PRO A 157 -10.95 -6.00 -29.40
C PRO A 157 -10.65 -7.01 -28.28
N GLU A 158 -11.12 -8.26 -28.40
CA GLU A 158 -11.05 -9.29 -27.36
C GLU A 158 -9.94 -10.35 -27.57
N LEU A 159 -9.34 -10.39 -28.76
CA LEU A 159 -8.31 -11.37 -29.13
C LEU A 159 -6.95 -10.66 -29.25
N ASP A 160 -6.15 -10.74 -28.18
CA ASP A 160 -4.88 -11.49 -28.20
C ASP A 160 -3.99 -11.12 -27.03
N ALA A 161 -3.81 -12.09 -26.11
CA ALA A 161 -2.80 -12.00 -25.08
C ALA A 161 -1.41 -12.26 -25.68
N PHE A 162 -1.20 -13.26 -26.55
CA PHE A 162 0.16 -13.65 -27.00
C PHE A 162 0.17 -14.47 -28.31
N ALA A 163 -0.56 -14.07 -29.36
CA ALA A 163 -0.66 -14.88 -30.58
C ALA A 163 0.41 -14.56 -31.65
N SER A 164 1.17 -15.61 -32.00
CA SER A 164 2.02 -15.84 -33.17
C SER A 164 3.34 -15.05 -33.33
N SER A 165 4.43 -15.81 -33.50
CA SER A 165 5.81 -15.37 -33.76
C SER A 165 6.09 -14.95 -35.21
N GLU A 166 5.07 -14.81 -36.05
CA GLU A 166 5.20 -14.46 -37.46
C GLU A 166 4.54 -13.10 -37.75
N GLY A 167 5.11 -12.33 -38.68
CA GLY A 167 4.58 -11.03 -39.11
C GLY A 167 5.02 -9.84 -38.24
N THR A 168 4.08 -8.94 -37.95
CA THR A 168 4.34 -7.63 -37.30
C THR A 168 4.81 -7.75 -35.83
N PHE A 169 4.58 -8.89 -35.18
CA PHE A 169 4.94 -9.11 -33.79
C PHE A 169 6.44 -8.97 -33.50
N GLY A 170 7.31 -9.39 -34.43
CA GLY A 170 8.75 -9.18 -34.32
C GLY A 170 9.13 -7.70 -34.32
N LEU A 171 8.54 -6.92 -35.24
CA LEU A 171 8.72 -5.46 -35.30
C LEU A 171 8.18 -4.75 -34.06
N THR A 172 7.05 -5.20 -33.53
CA THR A 172 6.49 -4.68 -32.29
C THR A 172 7.42 -4.91 -31.10
N ASN A 173 8.00 -6.11 -30.94
CA ASN A 173 8.97 -6.38 -29.87
C ASN A 173 10.23 -5.53 -30.03
N LEU A 174 10.73 -5.35 -31.25
CA LEU A 174 11.84 -4.42 -31.54
C LEU A 174 11.48 -2.98 -31.17
N ALA A 175 10.30 -2.50 -31.53
CA ALA A 175 9.84 -1.15 -31.19
C ALA A 175 9.74 -0.95 -29.67
N CYS A 176 9.18 -1.92 -28.95
CA CYS A 176 9.11 -1.93 -27.48
C CYS A 176 10.51 -1.87 -26.84
N ALA A 177 11.46 -2.65 -27.37
CA ALA A 177 12.82 -2.73 -26.84
C ALA A 177 13.70 -1.54 -27.22
N LEU A 178 13.51 -0.92 -28.38
CA LEU A 178 14.43 0.09 -28.93
C LEU A 178 13.92 1.53 -28.82
N CYS A 179 12.60 1.76 -28.82
CA CYS A 179 12.03 3.10 -28.71
C CYS A 179 11.99 3.55 -27.25
N ASN A 180 13.15 3.83 -26.65
CA ASN A 180 13.29 4.30 -25.27
C ASN A 180 14.56 5.13 -25.06
N ASP A 181 14.63 5.82 -23.92
CA ASP A 181 15.79 6.65 -23.56
C ASP A 181 16.94 5.85 -22.92
N VAL A 182 16.81 4.52 -22.79
CA VAL A 182 17.85 3.67 -22.20
C VAL A 182 18.96 3.43 -23.21
N ILE A 183 20.17 3.86 -22.84
CA ILE A 183 21.41 3.64 -23.61
C ILE A 183 22.24 2.53 -22.96
N VAL A 184 22.14 2.40 -21.63
CA VAL A 184 22.88 1.44 -20.81
C VAL A 184 21.87 0.48 -20.17
N PRO A 185 21.86 -0.81 -20.52
CA PRO A 185 20.89 -1.80 -20.00
C PRO A 185 20.81 -1.83 -18.48
N GLU A 186 21.92 -1.61 -17.78
CA GLU A 186 21.99 -1.58 -16.31
C GLU A 186 21.16 -0.43 -15.70
N ARG A 187 20.79 0.58 -16.50
CA ARG A 187 19.97 1.74 -16.10
C ARG A 187 18.49 1.61 -16.45
N VAL A 188 18.00 0.43 -16.86
CA VAL A 188 16.55 0.19 -17.07
C VAL A 188 15.74 0.53 -15.81
N ASN A 189 16.28 0.30 -14.62
CA ASN A 189 15.61 0.65 -13.35
C ASN A 189 15.51 2.16 -13.09
N GLN A 190 16.14 3.00 -13.90
CA GLN A 190 16.05 4.47 -13.84
C GLN A 190 15.20 5.05 -14.99
N SER A 191 14.72 4.21 -15.91
CA SER A 191 13.89 4.63 -17.03
C SER A 191 12.47 4.99 -16.61
N SER A 192 11.72 5.60 -17.54
CA SER A 192 10.31 5.89 -17.34
C SER A 192 9.52 4.60 -17.07
N PRO A 193 8.43 4.64 -16.28
CA PRO A 193 7.62 3.45 -16.03
C PRO A 193 7.08 2.78 -17.31
N ILE A 194 6.81 3.58 -18.35
CA ILE A 194 6.38 3.11 -19.67
C ILE A 194 7.52 2.37 -20.37
N ASP A 195 8.72 2.97 -20.40
CA ASP A 195 9.89 2.39 -21.05
C ASP A 195 10.25 1.07 -20.41
N ARG A 196 10.24 1.02 -19.07
CA ARG A 196 10.47 -0.23 -18.32
C ARG A 196 9.44 -1.29 -18.69
N ALA A 197 8.15 -0.95 -18.71
CA ALA A 197 7.10 -1.89 -19.06
C ALA A 197 7.26 -2.46 -20.48
N LEU A 198 7.61 -1.61 -21.46
CA LEU A 198 7.85 -2.02 -22.84
C LEU A 198 9.11 -2.89 -22.99
N ILE A 199 10.21 -2.53 -22.31
CA ILE A 199 11.45 -3.31 -22.33
C ILE A 199 11.21 -4.69 -21.68
N SER A 200 10.58 -4.73 -20.50
CA SER A 200 10.26 -5.99 -19.82
C SER A 200 9.29 -6.85 -20.63
N PHE A 201 8.38 -6.25 -21.40
CA PHE A 201 7.52 -6.98 -22.33
C PHE A 201 8.35 -7.62 -23.46
N ALA A 202 9.26 -6.88 -24.09
CA ALA A 202 10.11 -7.41 -25.15
C ALA A 202 11.05 -8.52 -24.63
N GLU A 203 11.62 -8.37 -23.44
CA GLU A 203 12.48 -9.38 -22.81
C GLU A 203 11.74 -10.68 -22.51
N LYS A 204 10.48 -10.61 -22.04
CA LYS A 204 9.63 -11.78 -21.84
C LYS A 204 9.34 -12.55 -23.13
N ASN A 205 9.34 -11.84 -24.28
CA ASN A 205 9.18 -12.43 -25.61
C ASN A 205 10.51 -12.84 -26.26
N GLY A 206 11.60 -12.93 -25.48
CA GLY A 206 12.90 -13.42 -25.95
C GLY A 206 13.80 -12.34 -26.59
N VAL A 207 13.37 -11.08 -26.60
CA VAL A 207 14.14 -9.96 -27.18
C VAL A 207 14.92 -9.23 -26.09
N ARG A 208 16.22 -9.51 -25.98
CA ARG A 208 17.09 -8.88 -24.97
C ARG A 208 17.64 -7.55 -25.48
N LEU A 209 17.39 -6.48 -24.72
CA LEU A 209 17.87 -5.13 -25.04
C LEU A 209 19.39 -5.08 -25.26
N LYS A 210 20.15 -5.81 -24.44
CA LYS A 210 21.62 -5.86 -24.52
C LYS A 210 22.12 -6.39 -25.86
N ASP A 211 21.48 -7.41 -26.40
CA ASP A 211 21.87 -8.00 -27.68
C ASP A 211 21.54 -7.03 -28.83
N LEU A 212 20.35 -6.43 -28.77
CA LEU A 212 19.91 -5.45 -29.77
C LEU A 212 20.79 -4.21 -29.82
N LEU A 213 21.28 -3.69 -28.68
CA LEU A 213 22.17 -2.53 -28.68
C LEU A 213 23.55 -2.85 -29.30
N GLY A 214 23.93 -4.13 -29.41
CA GLY A 214 25.11 -4.57 -30.16
C GLY A 214 24.89 -4.63 -31.67
N GLU A 215 23.68 -4.98 -32.09
CA GLU A 215 23.30 -5.13 -33.51
C GLU A 215 22.79 -3.82 -34.14
N TYR A 216 22.02 -3.03 -33.38
CA TYR A 216 21.35 -1.82 -33.81
C TYR A 216 22.05 -0.60 -33.22
N ARG A 217 22.81 0.13 -34.04
CA ARG A 217 23.46 1.38 -33.62
C ARG A 217 22.47 2.52 -33.63
N ARG A 218 22.20 3.15 -32.48
CA ARG A 218 21.35 4.35 -32.40
C ARG A 218 21.98 5.51 -33.18
N ILE A 219 21.24 6.05 -34.16
CA ILE A 219 21.67 7.15 -35.05
C ILE A 219 20.84 8.43 -34.88
N TYR A 220 19.67 8.36 -34.26
CA TYR A 220 18.79 9.50 -34.04
C TYR A 220 17.99 9.31 -32.74
N GLN A 221 17.72 10.40 -32.05
CA GLN A 221 16.85 10.40 -30.88
C GLN A 221 16.15 11.76 -30.78
N LYS A 222 14.83 11.71 -30.60
CA LYS A 222 14.01 12.82 -30.10
C LYS A 222 13.42 12.33 -28.77
N PRO A 223 13.91 12.83 -27.61
CA PRO A 223 13.36 12.48 -26.31
C PRO A 223 11.87 12.82 -26.20
N PHE A 224 11.18 12.22 -25.23
CA PHE A 224 9.78 12.55 -24.97
C PHE A 224 9.65 13.96 -24.39
N GLU A 225 8.90 14.82 -25.05
CA GLU A 225 8.52 16.15 -24.56
C GLU A 225 7.00 16.20 -24.33
N SER A 226 6.56 16.82 -23.23
CA SER A 226 5.14 16.82 -22.84
C SER A 226 4.27 17.66 -23.78
N GLU A 227 4.84 18.66 -24.45
CA GLU A 227 4.14 19.48 -25.44
C GLU A 227 3.89 18.68 -26.72
N ASP A 228 4.89 17.90 -27.16
CA ASP A 228 4.81 17.03 -28.33
C ASP A 228 3.99 15.77 -28.06
N ARG A 229 4.06 15.22 -26.85
CA ARG A 229 3.47 13.93 -26.40
C ARG A 229 3.90 12.70 -27.24
N TYR A 230 5.07 12.74 -27.87
CA TYR A 230 5.68 11.58 -28.52
C TYR A 230 7.21 11.62 -28.42
N MET A 231 7.86 10.49 -28.70
CA MET A 231 9.32 10.38 -28.84
C MET A 231 9.70 9.52 -30.04
N VAL A 232 10.91 9.72 -30.56
CA VAL A 232 11.43 8.98 -31.71
C VAL A 232 12.82 8.43 -31.40
N SER A 233 13.10 7.21 -31.85
CA SER A 233 14.44 6.63 -31.82
C SER A 233 14.76 5.99 -33.17
N GLY A 234 15.91 6.33 -33.73
CA GLY A 234 16.39 5.82 -35.01
C GLY A 234 17.64 4.98 -34.83
N PHE A 235 17.71 3.86 -35.56
CA PHE A 235 18.76 2.86 -35.49
C PHE A 235 19.25 2.47 -36.89
N ALA A 236 20.54 2.16 -37.00
CA ALA A 236 21.15 1.59 -38.20
C ALA A 236 21.52 0.13 -37.94
N THR A 237 21.18 -0.75 -38.89
CA THR A 237 21.62 -2.14 -38.96
C THR A 237 22.06 -2.44 -40.39
N GLY A 238 23.36 -2.65 -40.60
CA GLY A 238 23.96 -2.67 -41.94
C GLY A 238 23.60 -1.41 -42.74
N ASP A 239 23.04 -1.59 -43.94
CA ASP A 239 22.58 -0.50 -44.82
C ASP A 239 21.16 0.01 -44.51
N LYS A 240 20.41 -0.72 -43.67
CA LYS A 240 19.02 -0.37 -43.35
C LYS A 240 18.97 0.57 -42.16
N LYS A 241 18.10 1.57 -42.24
CA LYS A 241 17.78 2.45 -41.11
C LYS A 241 16.33 2.25 -40.70
N LEU A 242 16.12 2.09 -39.40
CA LEU A 242 14.83 1.86 -38.77
C LEU A 242 14.56 2.98 -37.79
N PHE A 243 13.37 3.55 -37.86
CA PHE A 243 12.90 4.58 -36.94
C PHE A 243 11.65 4.06 -36.25
N PHE A 244 11.62 4.18 -34.93
CA PHE A 244 10.45 3.88 -34.11
C PHE A 244 9.96 5.14 -33.44
N VAL A 245 8.65 5.31 -33.42
CA VAL A 245 7.98 6.40 -32.71
C VAL A 245 6.97 5.81 -31.73
N LYS A 246 6.91 6.38 -30.53
CA LYS A 246 5.89 6.07 -29.54
C LYS A 246 5.30 7.32 -28.93
N GLY A 247 4.03 7.30 -28.59
CA GLY A 247 3.37 8.45 -27.97
C GLY A 247 1.87 8.32 -27.86
N ASP A 248 1.23 9.46 -27.64
CA ASP A 248 -0.22 9.59 -27.62
C ASP A 248 -0.85 9.01 -28.91
N PRO A 249 -1.84 8.10 -28.79
CA PRO A 249 -2.46 7.46 -29.95
C PRO A 249 -2.95 8.44 -31.02
N GLU A 250 -3.54 9.57 -30.65
CA GLU A 250 -4.06 10.53 -31.64
C GLU A 250 -2.94 11.24 -32.41
N ILE A 251 -1.80 11.49 -31.75
CA ILE A 251 -0.65 12.13 -32.38
C ILE A 251 0.04 11.15 -33.31
N ILE A 252 0.30 9.92 -32.85
CA ILE A 252 0.95 8.91 -33.68
C ILE A 252 0.11 8.60 -34.91
N ARG A 253 -1.22 8.52 -34.77
CA ARG A 253 -2.12 8.36 -35.92
C ARG A 253 -1.92 9.48 -36.95
N LYS A 254 -1.73 10.74 -36.54
CA LYS A 254 -1.48 11.87 -37.45
C LYS A 254 -0.14 11.78 -38.19
N MET A 255 0.81 11.04 -37.66
CA MET A 255 2.11 10.80 -38.28
C MET A 255 2.10 9.60 -39.25
N CYS A 256 1.02 8.83 -39.28
CA CYS A 256 0.93 7.60 -40.07
C CYS A 256 0.02 7.75 -41.29
N LYS A 257 0.51 7.34 -42.46
CA LYS A 257 -0.30 7.19 -43.68
C LYS A 257 -0.78 5.76 -43.90
N THR A 258 0.00 4.81 -43.41
CA THR A 258 -0.23 3.37 -43.54
C THR A 258 -0.27 2.73 -42.15
N TYR A 259 -0.79 1.51 -42.08
CA TYR A 259 -0.72 0.65 -40.90
C TYR A 259 -0.29 -0.76 -41.29
N ALA A 260 0.38 -1.45 -40.37
CA ALA A 260 0.75 -2.86 -40.52
C ALA A 260 -0.34 -3.73 -39.88
N LYS A 261 -0.86 -4.70 -40.63
CA LYS A 261 -1.73 -5.77 -40.13
C LYS A 261 -0.94 -6.74 -39.26
N GLN A 262 -1.62 -7.57 -38.48
CA GLN A 262 -0.96 -8.61 -37.68
C GLN A 262 -0.12 -9.56 -38.57
N SER A 263 -0.59 -9.86 -39.78
CA SER A 263 0.10 -10.69 -40.79
C SER A 263 1.43 -10.13 -41.30
N GLY A 264 1.69 -8.83 -41.13
CA GLY A 264 2.85 -8.14 -41.73
C GLY A 264 2.55 -7.35 -43.01
N GLU A 265 1.33 -7.48 -43.56
CA GLU A 265 0.90 -6.67 -44.71
C GLU A 265 0.70 -5.21 -44.31
N VAL A 266 1.07 -4.28 -45.19
CA VAL A 266 0.93 -2.84 -44.98
C VAL A 266 -0.20 -2.30 -45.85
N GLU A 267 -1.16 -1.62 -45.23
CA GLU A 267 -2.29 -0.99 -45.90
C GLU A 267 -2.37 0.51 -45.62
N ASN A 268 -3.12 1.24 -46.45
CA ASN A 268 -3.39 2.65 -46.23
C ASN A 268 -4.41 2.86 -45.11
N PHE A 269 -4.27 3.95 -44.37
CA PHE A 269 -5.33 4.43 -43.47
C PHE A 269 -6.49 5.01 -44.28
N ASP A 270 -7.42 4.16 -44.68
CA ASP A 270 -8.69 4.58 -45.26
C ASP A 270 -9.71 4.99 -44.18
N LEU A 271 -10.91 5.41 -44.61
CA LEU A 271 -11.97 5.86 -43.70
C LEU A 271 -12.44 4.75 -42.73
N ASP A 272 -12.38 3.50 -43.16
CA ASP A 272 -12.73 2.34 -42.33
C ASP A 272 -11.67 2.10 -41.25
N ALA A 273 -10.39 2.10 -41.62
CA ALA A 273 -9.24 1.97 -40.71
C ALA A 273 -9.22 3.11 -39.67
N VAL A 274 -9.52 4.35 -40.06
CA VAL A 274 -9.65 5.49 -39.13
C VAL A 274 -10.81 5.27 -38.14
N SER A 275 -11.93 4.74 -38.62
CA SER A 275 -13.10 4.46 -37.77
C SER A 275 -12.82 3.33 -36.78
N LYS A 276 -12.17 2.25 -37.23
CA LYS A 276 -11.68 1.14 -36.38
C LYS A 276 -10.70 1.64 -35.32
N PHE A 277 -9.73 2.48 -35.71
CA PHE A 277 -8.75 3.05 -34.79
C PHE A 277 -9.45 3.84 -33.67
N ARG A 278 -10.36 4.74 -34.04
CA ARG A 278 -11.10 5.58 -33.09
C ARG A 278 -11.99 4.75 -32.15
N PHE A 279 -12.65 3.73 -32.68
CA PHE A 279 -13.45 2.83 -31.86
C PHE A 279 -12.57 2.10 -30.84
N LYS A 280 -11.40 1.60 -31.28
CA LYS A 280 -10.46 0.87 -30.44
C LYS A 280 -9.86 1.75 -29.35
N THR A 281 -9.38 2.95 -29.66
CA THR A 281 -8.88 3.90 -28.65
C THR A 281 -9.95 4.26 -27.63
N THR A 282 -11.17 4.55 -28.09
CA THR A 282 -12.30 4.92 -27.18
C THR A 282 -12.65 3.77 -26.24
N SER A 283 -12.68 2.54 -26.76
CA SER A 283 -12.96 1.35 -25.94
C SER A 283 -11.88 1.12 -24.88
N LEU A 284 -10.60 1.31 -25.23
CA LEU A 284 -9.49 1.16 -24.29
C LEU A 284 -9.46 2.27 -23.24
N ASP A 285 -9.75 3.52 -23.62
CA ASP A 285 -9.84 4.64 -22.68
C ASP A 285 -10.95 4.43 -21.64
N SER A 286 -12.06 3.81 -22.04
CA SER A 286 -13.16 3.48 -21.13
C SER A 286 -12.80 2.43 -20.08
N SER A 287 -11.79 1.59 -20.34
CA SER A 287 -11.31 0.56 -19.40
C SER A 287 -10.48 1.13 -18.24
N GLY A 288 -10.12 2.42 -18.29
CA GLY A 288 -9.30 3.10 -17.29
C GLY A 288 -7.81 2.72 -17.31
N ASP A 289 -7.40 1.89 -18.27
CA ASP A 289 -6.01 1.51 -18.54
C ASP A 289 -5.33 2.62 -19.37
N ARG A 290 -4.00 2.73 -19.27
CA ARG A 290 -3.25 3.71 -20.09
C ARG A 290 -2.92 3.09 -21.45
N THR A 291 -2.97 3.88 -22.52
CA THR A 291 -2.60 3.41 -23.86
C THR A 291 -1.56 4.30 -24.52
N ILE A 292 -0.69 3.69 -25.33
CA ILE A 292 0.31 4.38 -26.15
C ILE A 292 0.30 3.72 -27.53
N ALA A 293 0.49 4.49 -28.58
CA ALA A 293 0.66 3.94 -29.92
C ALA A 293 2.15 3.77 -30.27
N LEU A 294 2.44 2.71 -31.03
CA LEU A 294 3.72 2.47 -31.66
C LEU A 294 3.58 2.58 -33.17
N ALA A 295 4.59 3.14 -33.82
CA ALA A 295 4.72 3.13 -35.26
C ALA A 295 6.20 3.03 -35.66
N TYR A 296 6.45 2.62 -36.89
CA TYR A 296 7.80 2.45 -37.42
C TYR A 296 7.94 3.02 -38.82
N SER A 297 9.16 3.25 -39.24
CA SER A 297 9.51 3.55 -40.62
C SER A 297 10.86 2.90 -40.95
N SER A 298 10.96 2.32 -42.15
CA SER A 298 12.19 1.72 -42.67
C SER A 298 12.63 2.43 -43.94
N GLY A 299 13.90 2.78 -44.07
CA GLY A 299 14.44 3.38 -45.29
C GLY A 299 15.96 3.47 -45.29
N ASN A 300 16.52 3.95 -46.42
CA ASN A 300 17.97 4.10 -46.59
C ASN A 300 18.45 5.54 -46.30
N SER A 301 17.53 6.52 -46.29
CA SER A 301 17.85 7.93 -46.02
C SER A 301 18.28 8.15 -44.58
N GLY A 302 19.36 8.90 -44.35
CA GLY A 302 19.85 9.24 -43.00
C GLY A 302 19.07 10.35 -42.29
N LYS A 303 17.95 10.81 -42.86
CA LYS A 303 17.10 11.86 -42.28
C LYS A 303 15.90 11.25 -41.58
N LEU A 304 15.32 12.00 -40.63
CA LEU A 304 14.06 11.65 -40.00
C LEU A 304 12.98 11.41 -41.09
N PRO A 305 12.27 10.27 -41.07
CA PRO A 305 11.20 10.00 -42.02
C PRO A 305 10.09 11.03 -41.91
N ALA A 306 9.50 11.42 -43.05
CA ALA A 306 8.33 12.29 -43.08
C ALA A 306 7.05 11.55 -42.67
N GLU A 307 7.03 10.22 -42.81
CA GLU A 307 5.86 9.38 -42.65
C GLU A 307 6.22 8.09 -41.92
N PHE A 308 5.28 7.61 -41.12
CA PHE A 308 5.40 6.35 -40.39
C PHE A 308 4.28 5.37 -40.81
N THR A 309 4.53 4.09 -40.58
CA THR A 309 3.54 3.02 -40.63
C THR A 309 3.12 2.69 -39.20
N PHE A 310 1.83 2.82 -38.89
CA PHE A 310 1.29 2.46 -37.59
C PHE A 310 1.46 0.97 -37.31
N LEU A 311 1.92 0.61 -36.11
CA LEU A 311 2.08 -0.79 -35.69
C LEU A 311 0.88 -1.23 -34.86
N CYS A 312 0.74 -0.65 -33.67
CA CYS A 312 -0.22 -1.13 -32.68
C CYS A 312 -0.48 -0.10 -31.58
N ILE A 313 -1.54 -0.33 -30.81
CA ILE A 313 -1.78 0.30 -29.52
C ILE A 313 -1.32 -0.66 -28.42
N VAL A 314 -0.44 -0.19 -27.55
CA VAL A 314 -0.03 -0.91 -26.34
C VAL A 314 -0.91 -0.46 -25.19
N GLN A 315 -1.61 -1.42 -24.57
CA GLN A 315 -2.39 -1.20 -23.37
C GLN A 315 -1.56 -1.55 -22.13
N PHE A 316 -1.48 -0.61 -21.20
CA PHE A 316 -0.79 -0.78 -19.92
C PHE A 316 -1.79 -0.92 -18.78
N GLU A 317 -1.51 -1.85 -17.89
CA GLU A 317 -2.21 -1.94 -16.61
C GLU A 317 -1.27 -1.66 -15.44
N ASN A 318 -1.85 -1.14 -14.36
CA ASN A 318 -1.18 -1.17 -13.06
C ASN A 318 -1.40 -2.58 -12.49
N SER A 319 -0.36 -3.39 -12.52
CA SER A 319 -0.43 -4.76 -12.01
C SER A 319 -0.84 -4.75 -10.53
N LEU A 320 -1.65 -5.73 -10.14
CA LEU A 320 -1.85 -6.00 -8.72
C LEU A 320 -0.54 -6.44 -8.07
N ARG A 321 -0.36 -6.11 -6.79
CA ARG A 321 0.70 -6.73 -6.02
C ARG A 321 0.47 -8.25 -5.93
N PRO A 322 1.55 -9.04 -5.89
CA PRO A 322 1.45 -10.43 -5.44
C PRO A 322 0.67 -10.49 -4.13
N ASN A 323 -0.23 -11.47 -4.01
CA ASN A 323 -1.02 -11.74 -2.80
C ASN A 323 -2.08 -10.69 -2.44
N ALA A 324 -2.31 -9.65 -3.27
CA ALA A 324 -3.32 -8.62 -2.98
C ALA A 324 -4.74 -9.19 -2.85
N ARG A 325 -5.08 -10.20 -3.65
CA ARG A 325 -6.35 -10.93 -3.54
C ARG A 325 -6.36 -11.86 -2.32
N GLU A 326 -5.28 -12.60 -2.13
CA GLU A 326 -5.12 -13.54 -1.01
C GLU A 326 -5.32 -12.87 0.35
N ILE A 327 -4.70 -11.70 0.56
CA ILE A 327 -4.85 -10.96 1.83
C ILE A 327 -6.30 -10.51 2.06
N VAL A 328 -7.01 -10.07 1.03
CA VAL A 328 -8.40 -9.63 1.15
C VAL A 328 -9.31 -10.80 1.50
N GLU A 329 -9.13 -11.94 0.84
CA GLU A 329 -9.88 -13.16 1.12
C GLU A 329 -9.58 -13.67 2.55
N ALA A 330 -8.32 -13.62 2.97
CA ALA A 330 -7.93 -14.01 4.32
C ALA A 330 -8.49 -13.06 5.40
N LEU A 331 -8.51 -11.75 5.15
CA LEU A 331 -9.14 -10.78 6.05
C LEU A 331 -10.64 -11.02 6.16
N ARG A 332 -11.33 -11.28 5.03
CA ARG A 332 -12.75 -11.64 5.02
C ARG A 332 -13.02 -12.90 5.84
N ALA A 333 -12.17 -13.93 5.71
CA ALA A 333 -12.30 -15.16 6.50
C ALA A 333 -12.14 -14.93 8.01
N GLU A 334 -11.38 -13.91 8.42
CA GLU A 334 -11.20 -13.48 9.82
C GLU A 334 -12.29 -12.50 10.29
N GLY A 335 -13.33 -12.27 9.48
CA GLY A 335 -14.45 -11.36 9.75
C GLY A 335 -14.10 -9.88 9.62
N ILE A 336 -13.00 -9.54 8.95
CA ILE A 336 -12.50 -8.17 8.81
C ILE A 336 -12.88 -7.63 7.44
N ARG A 337 -13.49 -6.44 7.42
CA ARG A 337 -13.96 -5.81 6.19
C ARG A 337 -12.84 -5.03 5.50
N SER A 338 -12.67 -5.23 4.20
CA SER A 338 -11.73 -4.48 3.38
C SER A 338 -12.45 -3.34 2.64
N VAL A 339 -11.80 -2.17 2.54
CA VAL A 339 -12.32 -0.97 1.86
C VAL A 339 -11.23 -0.35 1.00
N ILE A 340 -11.51 0.00 -0.25
CA ILE A 340 -10.60 0.78 -1.12
C ILE A 340 -10.90 2.26 -0.98
N VAL A 341 -9.86 3.07 -0.76
CA VAL A 341 -9.96 4.53 -0.70
C VAL A 341 -8.90 5.19 -1.60
N THR A 342 -9.30 5.63 -2.79
CA THR A 342 -8.36 6.12 -3.81
C THR A 342 -8.75 7.46 -4.45
N GLY A 343 -7.74 8.18 -4.96
CA GLY A 343 -7.89 9.38 -5.78
C GLY A 343 -8.16 9.09 -7.26
N ASP A 344 -8.10 7.83 -7.67
CA ASP A 344 -8.28 7.40 -9.06
C ASP A 344 -9.73 7.47 -9.54
N ARG A 345 -9.92 7.26 -10.84
CA ARG A 345 -11.24 7.23 -11.47
C ARG A 345 -12.09 6.05 -10.95
N PRO A 346 -13.43 6.18 -10.94
CA PRO A 346 -14.34 5.11 -10.52
C PRO A 346 -14.09 3.77 -11.22
N GLU A 347 -13.90 3.80 -12.54
CA GLU A 347 -13.75 2.60 -13.37
C GLU A 347 -12.53 1.78 -12.95
N THR A 348 -11.40 2.47 -12.72
CA THR A 348 -10.17 1.85 -12.20
C THR A 348 -10.35 1.31 -10.78
N ALA A 349 -11.02 2.06 -9.90
CA ALA A 349 -11.23 1.64 -8.51
C ALA A 349 -12.10 0.38 -8.42
N LEU A 350 -13.18 0.33 -9.20
CA LEU A 350 -14.10 -0.82 -9.29
C LEU A 350 -13.40 -2.04 -9.89
N LYS A 351 -12.63 -1.87 -10.97
CA LYS A 351 -11.84 -2.93 -11.58
C LYS A 351 -10.87 -3.56 -10.57
N ILE A 352 -10.15 -2.75 -9.79
CA ILE A 352 -9.25 -3.24 -8.74
C ILE A 352 -10.03 -3.90 -7.59
N SER A 353 -11.19 -3.35 -7.21
CA SER A 353 -12.07 -3.95 -6.19
C SER A 353 -12.47 -5.38 -6.57
N LYS A 354 -12.93 -5.58 -7.80
CA LYS A 354 -13.31 -6.89 -8.34
C LYS A 354 -12.13 -7.84 -8.40
N ALA A 355 -11.00 -7.38 -8.94
CA ALA A 355 -9.79 -8.21 -9.09
C ALA A 355 -9.16 -8.63 -7.76
N THR A 356 -9.28 -7.80 -6.71
CA THR A 356 -8.84 -8.13 -5.34
C THR A 356 -9.92 -8.81 -4.50
N ALA A 357 -11.11 -9.04 -5.07
CA ALA A 357 -12.27 -9.58 -4.39
C ALA A 357 -12.70 -8.78 -3.16
N ILE A 358 -12.51 -7.45 -3.11
CA ILE A 358 -12.98 -6.59 -2.02
C ILE A 358 -14.51 -6.45 -2.07
N ASP A 359 -15.01 -6.08 -3.24
CA ASP A 359 -16.43 -5.85 -3.51
C ASP A 359 -16.66 -6.03 -5.02
N ASP A 360 -17.76 -6.70 -5.38
CA ASP A 360 -18.13 -6.97 -6.78
C ASP A 360 -19.19 -5.99 -7.32
N SER A 361 -19.58 -5.00 -6.52
CA SER A 361 -20.50 -3.96 -6.96
C SER A 361 -19.93 -3.10 -8.10
N ASP A 362 -20.86 -2.52 -8.87
CA ASP A 362 -20.56 -1.54 -9.94
C ASP A 362 -20.58 -0.09 -9.43
N TYR A 363 -20.68 0.11 -8.12
CA TYR A 363 -20.88 1.42 -7.53
C TYR A 363 -19.69 1.82 -6.65
N SER A 364 -19.14 3.00 -6.92
CA SER A 364 -18.20 3.65 -6.03
C SER A 364 -18.77 4.96 -5.53
N LEU A 365 -18.42 5.34 -4.29
CA LEU A 365 -18.72 6.69 -3.81
C LEU A 365 -17.60 7.63 -4.26
N MET A 366 -17.98 8.65 -5.03
CA MET A 366 -17.04 9.66 -5.50
C MET A 366 -16.83 10.75 -4.44
N GLY A 367 -15.60 11.26 -4.33
CA GLY A 367 -15.25 12.36 -3.42
C GLY A 367 -16.15 13.59 -3.54
N ARG A 368 -16.60 13.94 -4.75
CA ARG A 368 -17.54 15.07 -4.96
C ARG A 368 -18.90 14.87 -4.28
N VAL A 369 -19.38 13.62 -4.24
CA VAL A 369 -20.65 13.27 -3.58
C VAL A 369 -20.41 13.16 -2.08
N PHE A 370 -19.28 12.59 -1.68
CA PHE A 370 -18.85 12.50 -0.29
C PHE A 370 -18.85 13.88 0.41
N ASP A 371 -18.34 14.93 -0.24
CA ASP A 371 -18.32 16.29 0.33
C ASP A 371 -19.70 16.92 0.51
N GLN A 372 -20.69 16.49 -0.27
CA GLN A 372 -22.06 17.00 -0.19
C GLN A 372 -22.88 16.28 0.90
N MET A 373 -22.37 15.19 1.45
CA MET A 373 -23.05 14.40 2.46
C MET A 373 -22.79 14.95 3.87
N GLY A 374 -23.83 14.96 4.71
CA GLY A 374 -23.66 15.22 6.14
C GLY A 374 -22.85 14.12 6.82
N PHE A 375 -22.10 14.44 7.88
CA PHE A 375 -21.27 13.45 8.60
C PHE A 375 -22.04 12.22 9.10
N SER A 376 -23.31 12.37 9.49
CA SER A 376 -24.17 11.26 9.90
C SER A 376 -24.52 10.32 8.74
N GLU A 377 -24.77 10.88 7.55
CA GLU A 377 -25.01 10.16 6.31
C GLU A 377 -23.74 9.39 5.90
N ILE A 378 -22.58 10.05 5.90
CA ILE A 378 -21.28 9.42 5.61
C ILE A 378 -21.05 8.24 6.56
N ALA A 379 -21.24 8.44 7.86
CA ALA A 379 -21.06 7.37 8.85
C ALA A 379 -21.98 6.18 8.57
N ARG A 380 -23.26 6.42 8.24
CA ARG A 380 -24.22 5.35 7.91
C ARG A 380 -23.84 4.62 6.62
N GLN A 381 -23.58 5.35 5.55
CA GLN A 381 -23.25 4.78 4.23
C GLN A 381 -21.90 4.05 4.26
N SER A 382 -20.98 4.51 5.11
CA SER A 382 -19.65 3.90 5.23
C SER A 382 -19.66 2.47 5.73
N GLU A 383 -20.74 2.02 6.38
CA GLU A 383 -20.92 0.63 6.80
C GLU A 383 -21.13 -0.33 5.61
N TYR A 384 -21.60 0.16 4.46
CA TYR A 384 -21.95 -0.66 3.29
C TYR A 384 -21.03 -0.40 2.09
N ILE A 385 -20.56 0.82 1.90
CA ILE A 385 -19.75 1.19 0.73
C ILE A 385 -18.30 0.77 0.93
N SER A 386 -17.78 -0.06 0.03
CA SER A 386 -16.41 -0.60 0.09
C SER A 386 -15.46 0.07 -0.90
N VAL A 387 -15.96 0.86 -1.86
CA VAL A 387 -15.13 1.50 -2.89
C VAL A 387 -15.35 3.01 -2.90
N TYR A 388 -14.30 3.77 -2.60
CA TYR A 388 -14.28 5.23 -2.66
C TYR A 388 -13.27 5.69 -3.71
N SER A 389 -13.71 6.57 -4.61
CA SER A 389 -12.94 7.03 -5.77
C SER A 389 -12.89 8.55 -5.84
N ARG A 390 -11.91 9.11 -6.55
CA ARG A 390 -11.66 10.55 -6.63
C ARG A 390 -11.60 11.23 -5.24
N MET A 391 -11.08 10.52 -4.24
CA MET A 391 -11.00 11.02 -2.86
C MET A 391 -9.78 11.93 -2.65
N LEU A 392 -10.01 13.06 -1.99
CA LEU A 392 -8.97 13.95 -1.49
C LEU A 392 -8.32 13.38 -0.21
N PRO A 393 -7.06 13.73 0.10
CA PRO A 393 -6.40 13.33 1.36
C PRO A 393 -7.22 13.59 2.63
N SER A 394 -7.85 14.77 2.73
CA SER A 394 -8.71 15.16 3.86
C SER A 394 -9.96 14.29 3.98
N GLN A 395 -10.55 13.90 2.85
CA GLN A 395 -11.72 13.03 2.81
C GLN A 395 -11.39 11.60 3.25
N LYS A 396 -10.20 11.09 2.91
CA LYS A 396 -9.73 9.78 3.42
C LYS A 396 -9.70 9.77 4.95
N ALA A 397 -9.14 10.81 5.55
CA ALA A 397 -9.11 10.94 7.02
C ALA A 397 -10.51 11.09 7.62
N THR A 398 -11.40 11.82 6.95
CA THR A 398 -12.80 11.98 7.37
C THR A 398 -13.54 10.65 7.38
N LEU A 399 -13.38 9.82 6.34
CA LEU A 399 -13.94 8.48 6.27
C LEU A 399 -13.47 7.62 7.45
N VAL A 400 -12.17 7.61 7.74
CA VAL A 400 -11.60 6.89 8.90
C VAL A 400 -12.26 7.35 10.21
N ARG A 401 -12.41 8.67 10.43
CA ARG A 401 -13.11 9.20 11.62
C ARG A 401 -14.56 8.76 11.70
N MET A 402 -15.28 8.70 10.57
CA MET A 402 -16.69 8.33 10.56
C MET A 402 -16.88 6.84 10.87
N LEU A 403 -16.01 5.98 10.37
CA LEU A 403 -15.98 4.56 10.75
C LEU A 403 -15.67 4.40 12.24
N GLN A 404 -14.70 5.14 12.78
CA GLN A 404 -14.38 5.14 14.21
C GLN A 404 -15.56 5.60 15.08
N ARG A 405 -16.33 6.61 14.64
CA ARG A 405 -17.56 7.07 15.33
C ARG A 405 -18.65 6.01 15.37
N ARG A 406 -18.60 5.01 14.49
CA ARG A 406 -19.46 3.81 14.51
C ARG A 406 -18.86 2.66 15.32
N ASN A 407 -17.93 2.97 16.23
CA ASN A 407 -17.23 2.00 17.09
C ASN A 407 -16.48 0.92 16.30
N LYS A 408 -16.04 1.23 15.07
CA LYS A 408 -15.16 0.34 14.29
C LYS A 408 -13.71 0.67 14.59
N ALA A 409 -12.90 -0.35 14.87
CA ALA A 409 -11.45 -0.20 14.89
C ALA A 409 -10.91 -0.25 13.46
N VAL A 410 -10.27 0.84 13.05
CA VAL A 410 -9.89 1.06 11.64
C VAL A 410 -8.37 0.99 11.47
N VAL A 411 -7.95 0.12 10.56
CA VAL A 411 -6.59 0.09 10.02
C VAL A 411 -6.58 0.88 8.72
N MET A 412 -5.59 1.75 8.52
CA MET A 412 -5.31 2.37 7.22
C MET A 412 -3.98 1.85 6.70
N VAL A 413 -3.95 1.41 5.45
CA VAL A 413 -2.73 0.98 4.75
C VAL A 413 -2.46 1.95 3.61
N GLY A 414 -1.28 2.57 3.64
CA GLY A 414 -0.92 3.64 2.71
C GLY A 414 0.59 3.70 2.49
N ASP A 415 1.01 4.20 1.34
CA ASP A 415 2.43 4.33 0.99
C ASP A 415 2.82 5.76 0.59
N GLY A 416 1.86 6.59 0.21
CA GLY A 416 2.08 7.94 -0.30
C GLY A 416 2.04 9.03 0.76
N ALA A 417 2.56 10.21 0.40
CA ALA A 417 2.39 11.40 1.23
C ALA A 417 0.89 11.77 1.39
N ASN A 418 0.08 11.47 0.37
CA ASN A 418 -1.36 11.72 0.35
C ASN A 418 -2.13 10.96 1.44
N ASP A 419 -1.62 9.82 1.90
CA ASP A 419 -2.28 8.99 2.92
C ASP A 419 -1.86 9.35 4.33
N THR A 420 -0.88 10.24 4.50
CA THR A 420 -0.25 10.57 5.79
C THR A 420 -1.30 10.97 6.84
N VAL A 421 -2.30 11.75 6.45
CA VAL A 421 -3.37 12.19 7.36
C VAL A 421 -4.25 11.01 7.79
N ALA A 422 -4.65 10.15 6.85
CA ALA A 422 -5.48 8.99 7.12
C ALA A 422 -4.73 7.94 7.95
N LEU A 423 -3.45 7.68 7.63
CA LEU A 423 -2.54 6.83 8.39
C LEU A 423 -2.41 7.30 9.84
N LYS A 424 -2.29 8.62 10.04
CA LYS A 424 -2.20 9.24 11.36
C LYS A 424 -3.51 9.09 12.15
N VAL A 425 -4.65 9.30 11.50
CA VAL A 425 -5.97 9.31 12.14
C VAL A 425 -6.48 7.90 12.47
N ALA A 426 -6.06 6.88 11.73
CA ALA A 426 -6.46 5.50 11.94
C ALA A 426 -6.05 4.98 13.34
N ASP A 427 -6.83 4.02 13.86
CA ASP A 427 -6.46 3.32 15.09
C ASP A 427 -5.10 2.66 14.91
N VAL A 428 -4.81 2.17 13.70
CA VAL A 428 -3.49 1.68 13.30
C VAL A 428 -3.19 2.05 11.85
N GLY A 429 -2.19 2.92 11.66
CA GLY A 429 -1.62 3.21 10.35
C GLY A 429 -0.50 2.23 10.01
N ILE A 430 -0.54 1.64 8.81
CA ILE A 430 0.44 0.69 8.31
C ILE A 430 1.03 1.20 6.99
N SER A 431 2.36 1.14 6.85
CA SER A 431 3.05 1.45 5.59
C SER A 431 4.17 0.45 5.31
N PHE A 432 4.70 0.47 4.09
CA PHE A 432 5.79 -0.41 3.69
C PHE A 432 7.16 0.13 4.13
N SER A 433 8.04 -0.76 4.57
CA SER A 433 9.38 -0.47 5.07
C SER A 433 10.30 0.13 4.01
N GLU A 434 10.20 -0.31 2.75
CA GLU A 434 11.06 0.15 1.64
C GLU A 434 10.32 1.10 0.70
N ASN A 435 9.16 0.68 0.20
CA ASN A 435 8.48 1.34 -0.91
C ASN A 435 7.62 2.55 -0.52
N SER A 436 7.42 2.84 0.77
CA SER A 436 6.63 4.02 1.18
C SER A 436 7.44 5.31 1.22
N SER A 437 6.75 6.45 1.10
CA SER A 437 7.36 7.75 1.29
C SER A 437 7.93 7.90 2.71
N PRO A 438 9.00 8.70 2.91
CA PRO A 438 9.54 8.95 4.25
C PRO A 438 8.49 9.51 5.23
N PHE A 439 7.50 10.23 4.72
CA PHE A 439 6.39 10.77 5.50
C PHE A 439 5.43 9.67 5.97
N ALA A 440 4.98 8.80 5.06
CA ALA A 440 4.12 7.65 5.39
C ALA A 440 4.78 6.72 6.42
N LYS A 441 6.08 6.46 6.29
CA LYS A 441 6.85 5.66 7.25
C LYS A 441 6.91 6.29 8.63
N ARG A 442 6.98 7.62 8.72
CA ARG A 442 7.11 8.33 10.00
C ARG A 442 5.80 8.39 10.79
N VAL A 443 4.65 8.43 10.11
CA VAL A 443 3.34 8.53 10.77
C VAL A 443 2.68 7.18 11.02
N SER A 444 3.14 6.12 10.34
CA SER A 444 2.60 4.77 10.51
C SER A 444 3.04 4.15 11.83
N LYS A 445 2.14 3.46 12.50
CA LYS A 445 2.44 2.72 13.74
C LYS A 445 3.20 1.42 13.46
N ILE A 446 3.03 0.86 12.27
CA ILE A 446 3.65 -0.41 11.87
C ILE A 446 4.25 -0.27 10.47
N LEU A 447 5.46 -0.78 10.29
CA LEU A 447 6.09 -0.96 9.00
C LEU A 447 6.13 -2.45 8.63
N ILE A 448 5.60 -2.77 7.45
CA ILE A 448 5.54 -4.13 6.90
C ILE A 448 6.43 -4.24 5.66
N THR A 449 6.77 -5.46 5.28
CA THR A 449 7.52 -5.72 4.04
C THR A 449 6.57 -6.19 2.93
N ASP A 450 5.60 -7.04 3.25
CA ASP A 450 4.61 -7.59 2.33
C ASP A 450 3.17 -7.38 2.83
N LEU A 451 2.18 -7.42 1.93
CA LEU A 451 0.76 -7.31 2.30
C LEU A 451 0.30 -8.42 3.25
N ILE A 452 0.85 -9.63 3.12
CA ILE A 452 0.52 -10.77 4.00
C ILE A 452 0.91 -10.49 5.46
N ASP A 453 1.90 -9.61 5.69
CA ASP A 453 2.31 -9.23 7.05
C ASP A 453 1.16 -8.60 7.84
N ILE A 454 0.20 -7.93 7.19
CA ILE A 454 -0.98 -7.37 7.85
C ILE A 454 -1.73 -8.45 8.64
N LEU A 455 -1.98 -9.60 8.01
CA LEU A 455 -2.64 -10.74 8.65
C LEU A 455 -1.76 -11.32 9.77
N THR A 456 -0.45 -11.42 9.53
CA THR A 456 0.51 -11.90 10.53
C THR A 456 0.44 -11.06 11.80
N VAL A 457 0.46 -9.73 11.69
CA VAL A 457 0.39 -8.82 12.84
C VAL A 457 -0.97 -8.91 13.54
N ILE A 458 -2.08 -8.97 12.80
CA ILE A 458 -3.42 -9.10 13.39
C ILE A 458 -3.53 -10.39 14.22
N ARG A 459 -3.03 -11.52 13.69
CA ARG A 459 -3.01 -12.80 14.41
C ARG A 459 -2.10 -12.75 15.64
N SER A 460 -0.92 -12.15 15.51
CA SER A 460 -0.02 -11.88 16.63
C SER A 460 -0.68 -11.05 17.74
N ALA A 461 -1.37 -9.98 17.38
CA ALA A 461 -2.12 -9.12 18.30
C ALA A 461 -3.24 -9.88 19.04
N ARG A 462 -4.05 -10.66 18.32
CA ARG A 462 -5.08 -11.53 18.92
C ARG A 462 -4.45 -12.59 19.85
N GLY A 463 -3.30 -13.16 19.47
CA GLY A 463 -2.55 -14.12 20.27
C GLY A 463 -1.95 -13.52 21.55
N VAL A 464 -1.48 -12.27 21.51
CA VAL A 464 -1.05 -11.51 22.70
C VAL A 464 -2.23 -11.31 23.65
N LYS A 465 -3.37 -10.83 23.15
CA LYS A 465 -4.59 -10.63 23.94
C LYS A 465 -5.06 -11.92 24.63
N SER A 466 -5.06 -13.03 23.89
CA SER A 466 -5.43 -14.35 24.44
C SER A 466 -4.47 -14.80 25.55
N ARG A 467 -3.16 -14.70 25.33
CA ARG A 467 -2.14 -15.03 26.34
C ARG A 467 -2.28 -14.17 27.60
N LEU A 468 -2.50 -12.88 27.45
CA LEU A 468 -2.70 -11.98 28.59
C LEU A 468 -3.96 -12.32 29.39
N LYS A 469 -5.05 -12.73 28.71
CA LYS A 469 -6.26 -13.23 29.38
C LYS A 469 -5.98 -14.50 30.16
N SER A 470 -5.29 -15.48 29.57
CA SER A 470 -4.92 -16.73 30.26
C SER A 470 -4.00 -16.50 31.45
N ILE A 471 -3.00 -15.62 31.30
CA ILE A 471 -2.10 -15.23 32.39
C ILE A 471 -2.89 -14.52 33.50
N PHE A 472 -3.82 -13.64 33.16
CA PHE A 472 -4.67 -12.97 34.13
C PHE A 472 -5.52 -13.97 34.93
N LEU A 473 -6.15 -14.94 34.27
CA LEU A 473 -6.95 -15.97 34.93
C LEU A 473 -6.09 -16.85 35.84
N LEU A 474 -4.95 -17.34 35.35
CA LEU A 474 -4.02 -18.16 36.14
C LEU A 474 -3.51 -17.41 37.38
N ARG A 475 -3.10 -16.15 37.21
CA ARG A 475 -2.65 -15.31 38.33
C ARG A 475 -3.75 -15.08 39.36
N SER A 476 -4.97 -14.82 38.90
CA SER A 476 -6.13 -14.63 39.78
C SER A 476 -6.43 -15.91 40.58
N LEU A 477 -6.34 -17.08 39.93
CA LEU A 477 -6.50 -18.38 40.59
C LEU A 477 -5.40 -18.64 41.62
N LEU A 478 -4.13 -18.39 41.29
CA LEU A 478 -3.00 -18.55 42.21
C LEU A 478 -3.10 -17.62 43.42
N LEU A 479 -3.52 -16.38 43.21
CA LEU A 479 -3.75 -15.43 44.31
C LEU A 479 -4.90 -15.91 45.22
N ALA A 480 -6.00 -16.38 44.63
CA ALA A 480 -7.12 -16.92 45.39
C ALA A 480 -6.74 -18.20 46.17
N SER A 481 -6.04 -19.14 45.54
CA SER A 481 -5.61 -20.39 46.18
C SER A 481 -4.61 -20.12 47.31
N MET A 482 -3.69 -19.18 47.13
CA MET A 482 -2.76 -18.77 48.17
C MET A 482 -3.49 -18.14 49.37
N ALA A 483 -4.46 -17.26 49.11
CA ALA A 483 -5.27 -16.67 50.17
C ALA A 483 -6.07 -17.74 50.93
N ILE A 484 -6.76 -18.64 50.22
CA ILE A 484 -7.54 -19.72 50.83
C ILE A 484 -6.64 -20.62 51.68
N PHE A 485 -5.46 -21.01 51.16
CA PHE A 485 -4.52 -21.87 51.88
C PHE A 485 -4.03 -21.23 53.19
N LEU A 486 -3.65 -19.94 53.16
CA LEU A 486 -3.19 -19.22 54.34
C LEU A 486 -4.29 -19.12 55.41
N TYR A 487 -5.52 -18.81 55.00
CA TYR A 487 -6.65 -18.74 55.92
C TYR A 487 -7.05 -20.11 56.46
N TYR A 488 -7.04 -21.15 55.64
CA TYR A 488 -7.29 -22.53 56.08
C TYR A 488 -6.24 -23.02 57.08
N ALA A 489 -4.95 -22.78 56.81
CA ALA A 489 -3.86 -23.13 57.72
C ALA A 489 -4.00 -22.40 59.07
N ALA A 490 -4.33 -21.10 59.03
CA ALA A 490 -4.56 -20.32 60.25
C ALA A 490 -5.78 -20.81 61.05
N LEU A 491 -6.89 -21.14 60.38
CA LEU A 491 -8.09 -21.66 61.05
C LEU A 491 -7.85 -23.04 61.68
N ASN A 492 -7.13 -23.94 61.01
CA ASN A 492 -6.77 -25.23 61.58
C ASN A 492 -5.90 -25.09 62.83
N LEU A 493 -4.98 -24.12 62.86
CA LEU A 493 -4.17 -23.87 64.07
C LEU A 493 -4.97 -23.21 65.20
N LEU A 494 -6.05 -22.49 64.89
CA LEU A 494 -6.90 -21.83 65.87
C LEU A 494 -7.95 -22.77 66.48
N PHE A 495 -8.47 -23.72 65.72
CA PHE A 495 -9.64 -24.54 66.08
C PHE A 495 -9.41 -26.06 66.06
N GLY A 496 -8.25 -26.54 65.58
CA GLY A 496 -7.83 -27.94 65.61
C GLY A 496 -6.72 -28.14 66.61
#